data_AF-H0XFA0-F1
#
_entry.id   AF-H0XFA0-F1
#
_cell.length_a   1.000
_cell.length_b   1.000
_cell.length_c   1.000
_cell.angle_alpha   90.00
_cell.angle_beta   90.00
_cell.angle_gamma   90.00
#
_symmetry.space_group_name_H-M   'P 1'
#
loop_
_entity.id
_entity.type
_entity.pdbx_description
1 polymer ?
#
loop_
_entity_poly.entity_id
_entity_poly.type
_entity_poly.pdbx_seq_one_letter_code
_entity_poly.pdbx_strand_id
1 'polypeptide(L)'
;MADEEEDSAFEEKNEEIGGGAASGQNKSDFFPKELKCMMYDFGDDQNPYTKSVDILEDIVIEFITEMTLKAMSIGRQGQVQVEDVVFLIRKDPRKFARVKDLTVNKELKWARIALDEANYGS
;
A
#
# COMPACT_ATOMS: atom_id res chain seq x y z
N MET A 1 -1.46 -15.67 -37.75
CA MET A 1 -0.35 -15.48 -36.82
C MET A 1 -0.91 -14.65 -35.70
N ALA A 2 -1.17 -15.31 -34.58
CA ALA A 2 -1.69 -14.68 -33.38
C ALA A 2 -0.47 -14.08 -32.65
N ASP A 3 -0.45 -12.76 -32.54
CA ASP A 3 0.41 -12.07 -31.59
C ASP A 3 -0.32 -12.13 -30.25
N GLU A 4 0.19 -12.98 -29.36
CA GLU A 4 -0.24 -13.06 -27.97
C GLU A 4 0.51 -11.95 -27.21
N GLU A 5 -0.22 -10.91 -26.80
CA GLU A 5 0.25 -9.92 -25.84
C GLU A 5 0.43 -10.61 -24.48
N GLU A 6 1.69 -10.69 -24.04
CA GLU A 6 2.08 -11.27 -22.76
C GLU A 6 1.68 -10.30 -21.64
N ASP A 7 0.44 -10.42 -21.15
CA ASP A 7 -0.03 -9.76 -19.94
C ASP A 7 0.84 -10.22 -18.75
N SER A 8 1.74 -9.36 -18.31
CA SER A 8 2.52 -9.53 -17.08
C SER A 8 1.58 -9.45 -15.88
N ALA A 9 0.95 -10.58 -15.54
CA ALA A 9 0.18 -10.74 -14.31
C ALA A 9 1.15 -10.61 -13.13
N PHE A 10 1.05 -9.48 -12.42
CA PHE A 10 1.80 -9.22 -11.20
C PHE A 10 1.35 -10.23 -10.12
N GLU A 11 2.17 -11.25 -9.87
CA GLU A 11 1.95 -12.18 -8.77
C GLU A 11 2.10 -11.43 -7.44
N GLU A 12 0.97 -11.13 -6.79
CA GLU A 12 0.92 -10.64 -5.42
C GLU A 12 1.31 -11.78 -4.47
N LYS A 13 2.62 -11.93 -4.20
CA LYS A 13 3.09 -12.80 -3.13
C LYS A 13 2.74 -12.17 -1.79
N ASN A 14 1.74 -12.72 -1.11
CA ASN A 14 1.51 -12.51 0.31
C ASN A 14 2.68 -13.13 1.08
N GLU A 15 3.64 -12.31 1.52
CA GLU A 15 4.61 -12.71 2.53
C GLU A 15 3.99 -12.52 3.93
N GLU A 16 3.85 -13.62 4.67
CA GLU A 16 3.40 -13.61 6.06
C GLU A 16 4.38 -12.81 6.93
N ILE A 17 3.86 -11.86 7.72
CA ILE A 17 4.64 -11.11 8.71
C ILE A 17 4.96 -12.06 9.88
N GLY A 18 6.09 -12.77 9.78
CA GLY A 18 6.62 -13.66 10.80
C GLY A 18 7.26 -12.90 11.95
N GLY A 19 6.62 -12.94 13.13
CA GLY A 19 7.24 -12.50 14.39
C GLY A 19 8.35 -13.46 14.83
N GLY A 20 9.60 -12.99 14.81
CA GLY A 20 10.77 -13.72 15.31
C GLY A 20 11.73 -12.79 16.05
N ALA A 21 11.99 -13.09 17.33
CA ALA A 21 12.86 -12.31 18.19
C ALA A 21 14.36 -12.48 17.87
N ALA A 22 15.06 -11.34 17.81
CA ALA A 22 16.48 -11.10 18.08
C ALA A 22 17.55 -11.89 17.28
N SER A 23 18.07 -11.26 16.22
CA SER A 23 19.51 -11.28 15.90
C SER A 23 19.91 -9.95 15.25
N GLY A 24 21.06 -9.39 15.63
CA GLY A 24 21.46 -8.00 15.37
C GLY A 24 21.73 -7.66 13.91
N GLN A 25 20.70 -7.23 13.20
CA GLN A 25 20.78 -6.39 12.00
C GLN A 25 19.76 -5.26 12.14
N ASN A 26 20.19 -4.14 12.73
CA ASN A 26 19.35 -2.94 12.87
C ASN A 26 19.34 -2.16 11.54
N LYS A 27 18.80 -2.74 10.49
CA LYS A 27 18.33 -2.00 9.33
C LYS A 27 17.17 -2.75 8.74
N SER A 28 15.99 -2.18 8.92
CA SER A 28 14.73 -2.79 8.58
C SER A 28 14.47 -2.60 7.10
N ASP A 29 14.93 -3.55 6.28
CA ASP A 29 14.57 -3.65 4.86
C ASP A 29 13.10 -4.09 4.77
N PHE A 30 12.15 -3.16 4.85
CA PHE A 30 10.72 -3.45 4.72
C PHE A 30 10.27 -3.39 3.26
N PHE A 31 10.62 -2.31 2.53
CA PHE A 31 10.05 -2.00 1.20
C PHE A 31 11.09 -1.66 0.10
N PRO A 32 12.31 -2.23 0.06
CA PRO A 32 13.34 -1.77 -0.87
C PRO A 32 13.00 -2.04 -2.35
N LYS A 33 12.16 -3.04 -2.65
CA LYS A 33 11.79 -3.40 -4.03
C LYS A 33 10.64 -2.52 -4.52
N GLU A 34 9.58 -2.44 -3.74
CA GLU A 34 8.36 -1.70 -4.02
C GLU A 34 8.66 -0.21 -4.13
N LEU A 35 9.56 0.28 -3.28
CA LEU A 35 9.94 1.68 -3.28
C LEU A 35 10.77 2.06 -4.50
N LYS A 36 11.65 1.19 -4.98
CA LYS A 36 12.37 1.41 -6.25
C LYS A 36 11.42 1.48 -7.44
N CYS A 37 10.43 0.58 -7.50
CA CYS A 37 9.41 0.62 -8.55
C CYS A 37 8.62 1.93 -8.51
N MET A 38 8.17 2.35 -7.32
CA MET A 38 7.48 3.64 -7.18
C MET A 38 8.37 4.83 -7.56
N MET A 39 9.64 4.86 -7.13
CA MET A 39 10.57 5.92 -7.49
C MET A 39 10.72 6.05 -9.01
N TYR A 40 10.85 4.93 -9.71
CA TYR A 40 10.88 4.90 -11.18
C TYR A 40 9.57 5.39 -11.80
N ASP A 41 8.40 4.98 -11.29
CA ASP A 41 7.10 5.46 -11.77
C ASP A 41 6.91 6.98 -11.58
N PHE A 42 7.60 7.56 -10.59
CA PHE A 42 7.66 9.01 -10.38
C PHE A 42 8.77 9.72 -11.18
N GLY A 43 9.52 8.99 -12.02
CA GLY A 43 10.50 9.51 -12.96
C GLY A 43 11.96 9.47 -12.50
N ASP A 44 12.28 8.71 -11.44
CA ASP A 44 13.68 8.44 -11.06
C ASP A 44 14.31 7.37 -11.98
N ASP A 45 15.60 7.08 -11.79
CA ASP A 45 16.32 6.03 -12.51
C ASP A 45 15.77 4.62 -12.17
N GLN A 46 15.88 3.68 -13.10
CA GLN A 46 15.49 2.29 -12.88
C GLN A 46 16.28 1.64 -11.73
N ASN A 47 17.51 2.09 -11.50
CA ASN A 47 18.37 1.62 -10.42
C ASN A 47 18.85 2.83 -9.57
N PRO A 48 17.96 3.38 -8.71
CA PRO A 48 18.27 4.55 -7.90
C PRO A 48 19.32 4.23 -6.83
N TYR A 49 19.95 5.27 -6.27
CA TYR A 49 20.94 5.10 -5.22
C TYR A 49 20.33 4.42 -3.99
N THR A 50 21.01 3.38 -3.48
CA THR A 50 20.56 2.64 -2.28
C THR A 50 20.33 3.56 -1.09
N LYS A 51 21.23 4.53 -0.87
CA LYS A 51 21.07 5.53 0.19
C LYS A 51 19.78 6.37 0.05
N SER A 52 19.35 6.67 -1.18
CA SER A 52 18.09 7.40 -1.40
C SER A 52 16.88 6.54 -1.07
N VAL A 53 16.93 5.25 -1.44
CA VAL A 53 15.87 4.27 -1.09
C VAL A 53 15.78 4.13 0.42
N ASP A 54 16.91 3.94 1.12
CA ASP A 54 16.95 3.82 2.58
C ASP A 54 16.34 5.04 3.28
N ILE A 55 16.70 6.26 2.85
CA ILE A 55 16.15 7.49 3.44
C ILE A 55 14.65 7.62 3.17
N LEU A 56 14.20 7.27 1.97
CA LEU A 56 12.80 7.35 1.60
C LEU A 56 11.99 6.33 2.41
N GLU A 57 12.54 5.14 2.66
CA GLU A 57 11.94 4.15 3.56
C GLU A 57 11.77 4.69 4.98
N ASP A 58 12.80 5.29 5.57
CA ASP A 58 12.70 5.94 6.89
C ASP A 58 11.58 7.00 6.92
N ILE A 59 11.50 7.84 5.89
CA ILE A 59 10.46 8.88 5.75
C ILE A 59 9.06 8.26 5.65
N VAL A 60 8.90 7.16 4.91
CA VAL A 60 7.61 6.47 4.74
C VAL A 60 7.16 5.85 6.06
N ILE A 61 8.06 5.21 6.81
CA ILE A 61 7.76 4.62 8.11
C ILE A 61 7.33 5.72 9.10
N GLU A 62 8.07 6.84 9.13
CA GLU A 62 7.72 7.99 9.96
C GLU A 62 6.34 8.55 9.58
N PHE A 63 6.08 8.71 8.28
CA PHE A 63 4.80 9.19 7.77
C PHE A 63 3.63 8.28 8.18
N ILE A 64 3.75 6.96 8.01
CA ILE A 64 2.71 6.00 8.38
C ILE A 64 2.47 6.04 9.88
N THR A 65 3.55 6.07 10.67
CA THR A 65 3.47 6.14 12.14
C THR A 65 2.75 7.40 12.58
N GLU A 66 3.16 8.57 12.08
CA GLU A 66 2.57 9.86 12.45
C GLU A 66 1.10 9.96 12.02
N MET A 67 0.77 9.51 10.80
CA MET A 67 -0.61 9.47 10.30
C MET A 67 -1.50 8.57 11.16
N THR A 68 -1.01 7.39 11.54
CA THR A 68 -1.77 6.44 12.35
C THR A 68 -2.00 6.97 13.76
N LEU A 69 -0.99 7.58 14.38
CA LEU A 69 -1.14 8.23 15.70
C LEU A 69 -2.14 9.39 15.66
N LYS A 70 -2.10 10.22 14.60
CA LYS A 70 -3.10 11.27 14.39
C LYS A 70 -4.50 10.69 14.24
N ALA A 71 -4.66 9.60 13.48
CA ALA A 71 -5.95 8.95 13.29
C ALA A 71 -6.51 8.39 14.61
N MET A 72 -5.66 7.73 15.41
CA MET A 72 -6.02 7.25 16.76
C MET A 72 -6.50 8.35 17.69
N SER A 73 -5.97 9.57 17.54
CA SER A 73 -6.35 10.71 18.40
C SER A 73 -7.71 11.31 18.08
N ILE A 74 -8.21 11.12 16.84
CA ILE A 74 -9.48 11.68 16.36
C ILE A 74 -10.60 10.62 16.42
N GLY A 75 -10.25 9.36 16.15
CA GLY A 75 -11.16 8.23 16.11
C GLY A 75 -11.57 7.71 17.49
N ARG A 76 -12.19 6.53 17.50
CA ARG A 76 -12.56 5.84 18.74
C ARG A 76 -11.31 5.32 19.46
N GLN A 77 -11.30 5.41 20.79
CA GLN A 77 -10.20 4.87 21.58
C GLN A 77 -10.01 3.38 21.30
N GLY A 78 -8.77 3.00 20.98
CA GLY A 78 -8.35 1.61 20.80
C GLY A 78 -8.52 1.04 19.39
N GLN A 79 -9.09 1.77 18.43
CA GLN A 79 -9.21 1.29 17.05
C GLN A 79 -9.13 2.42 16.03
N VAL A 80 -8.31 2.23 14.99
CA VAL A 80 -8.26 3.11 13.82
C VAL A 80 -9.20 2.59 12.76
N GLN A 81 -10.12 3.43 12.30
CA GLN A 81 -11.00 3.13 11.17
C GLN A 81 -10.51 3.80 9.88
N VAL A 82 -10.98 3.32 8.73
CA VAL A 82 -10.62 3.89 7.43
C VAL A 82 -11.10 5.34 7.33
N GLU A 83 -12.27 5.62 7.90
CA GLU A 83 -12.89 6.94 7.95
C GLU A 83 -12.00 7.97 8.66
N ASP A 84 -11.24 7.55 9.67
CA ASP A 84 -10.34 8.42 10.44
C ASP A 84 -9.17 8.92 9.55
N VAL A 85 -8.61 8.03 8.74
CA VAL A 85 -7.54 8.35 7.79
C VAL A 85 -8.07 9.24 6.65
N VAL A 86 -9.26 8.93 6.12
CA VAL A 86 -9.92 9.75 5.10
C VAL A 86 -10.21 11.16 5.64
N PHE A 87 -10.62 11.27 6.91
CA PHE A 87 -10.87 12.55 7.56
C PHE A 87 -9.60 13.40 7.68
N LEU A 88 -8.44 12.79 7.96
CA LEU A 88 -7.16 13.52 7.99
C LEU A 88 -6.78 14.10 6.63
N ILE A 89 -7.02 13.37 5.55
CA ILE A 89 -6.62 13.73 4.18
C ILE A 89 -7.55 14.77 3.54
N ARG A 90 -8.75 15.01 4.10
CA ARG A 90 -9.81 15.86 3.50
C ARG A 90 -9.41 17.28 3.11
N LYS A 91 -8.32 17.81 3.66
CA LYS A 91 -7.81 19.16 3.34
C LYS A 91 -7.12 19.23 1.99
N ASP A 92 -6.61 18.10 1.48
CA ASP A 92 -5.99 18.01 0.15
C ASP A 92 -7.03 17.48 -0.85
N PRO A 93 -7.62 18.34 -1.70
CA PRO A 93 -8.73 17.96 -2.57
C PRO A 93 -8.32 16.90 -3.60
N ARG A 94 -7.06 16.89 -4.05
CA ARG A 94 -6.58 15.91 -5.03
C ARG A 94 -6.43 14.53 -4.41
N LYS A 95 -5.77 14.45 -3.24
CA LYS A 95 -5.64 13.18 -2.51
C LYS A 95 -7.00 12.66 -2.05
N PHE A 96 -7.87 13.55 -1.58
CA PHE A 96 -9.21 13.17 -1.12
C PHE A 96 -10.07 12.59 -2.24
N ALA A 97 -10.08 13.22 -3.43
CA ALA A 97 -10.79 12.69 -4.59
C ALA A 97 -10.23 11.31 -4.99
N ARG A 98 -8.90 11.19 -5.07
CA ARG A 98 -8.25 9.93 -5.44
C ARG A 98 -8.57 8.78 -4.46
N VAL A 99 -8.56 9.06 -3.15
CA VAL A 99 -8.90 8.05 -2.13
C VAL A 99 -10.34 7.57 -2.30
N LYS A 100 -11.29 8.49 -2.53
CA LYS A 100 -12.69 8.11 -2.79
C LYS A 100 -12.82 7.20 -4.01
N ASP A 101 -12.18 7.55 -5.13
CA ASP A 101 -12.23 6.74 -6.34
C ASP A 101 -11.63 5.34 -6.10
N LEU A 102 -10.53 5.26 -5.36
CA LEU A 102 -9.89 3.98 -5.03
C LEU A 102 -10.76 3.11 -4.11
N THR A 103 -11.45 3.69 -3.12
CA THR A 103 -12.33 2.94 -2.22
C THR A 103 -13.50 2.31 -3.00
N VAL A 104 -14.18 3.08 -3.85
CA VAL A 104 -15.28 2.56 -4.68
C VAL A 104 -14.80 1.44 -5.60
N ASN A 105 -13.63 1.60 -6.23
CA ASN A 105 -13.08 0.56 -7.10
C ASN A 105 -12.74 -0.72 -6.34
N LYS A 106 -12.25 -0.63 -5.10
CA LYS A 106 -12.00 -1.80 -4.26
C LYS A 106 -13.31 -2.51 -3.91
N GLU A 107 -14.33 -1.77 -3.48
CA GLU A 107 -15.65 -2.33 -3.16
C GLU A 107 -16.26 -3.07 -4.36
N LEU A 108 -16.17 -2.50 -5.57
CA LEU A 108 -16.65 -3.14 -6.79
C LEU A 108 -15.90 -4.44 -7.12
N LYS A 109 -14.57 -4.45 -6.97
CA LYS A 109 -13.77 -5.68 -7.16
C LYS A 109 -14.16 -6.76 -6.18
N TRP A 110 -14.34 -6.41 -4.91
CA TRP A 110 -14.73 -7.37 -3.86
C TRP A 110 -16.15 -7.90 -4.09
N ALA A 111 -17.10 -7.03 -4.46
CA ALA A 111 -18.45 -7.45 -4.81
C ALA A 111 -18.47 -8.39 -6.02
N ARG A 112 -17.58 -8.17 -7.00
CA ARG A 112 -17.45 -9.05 -8.17
C ARG A 112 -16.93 -10.44 -7.80
N ILE A 113 -15.86 -10.51 -7.00
CA ILE A 113 -15.29 -11.77 -6.53
C ILE A 113 -16.35 -12.57 -5.74
N ALA A 114 -17.05 -11.91 -4.81
CA ALA A 114 -18.09 -12.55 -4.01
C ALA A 114 -19.26 -13.09 -4.86
N LEU A 115 -19.62 -12.38 -5.95
CA LEU A 115 -20.64 -12.85 -6.89
C LEU A 115 -20.17 -14.06 -7.70
N ASP A 116 -18.92 -14.03 -8.19
CA ASP A 116 -18.36 -15.12 -8.97
C ASP A 116 -18.20 -16.39 -8.09
N GLU A 117 -17.73 -16.26 -6.84
CA GLU A 117 -17.69 -17.38 -5.86
C GLU A 117 -19.06 -18.01 -5.60
N ALA A 118 -20.11 -17.19 -5.50
CA ALA A 118 -21.48 -17.68 -5.31
C ALA A 118 -22.02 -18.47 -6.52
N ASN A 119 -21.55 -18.17 -7.74
CA ASN A 119 -21.97 -18.84 -8.98
C ASN A 119 -21.21 -20.15 -9.28
N TYR A 120 -19.99 -20.33 -8.73
CA TYR A 120 -19.21 -21.56 -8.90
C TYR A 120 -19.43 -22.59 -7.78
N GLY A 121 -20.19 -22.24 -6.74
CA GLY A 121 -20.58 -23.12 -5.63
C GLY A 121 -21.94 -23.82 -5.78
N SER A 122 -22.61 -23.69 -6.92
CA SER A 122 -23.93 -24.30 -7.22
C SER A 122 -23.86 -25.38 -8.28
#